data_AF-A0A967WRR2-F1
#
_entry.id   AF-A0A967WRR2-F1
#
_cell.length_a   1.000
_cell.length_b   1.000
_cell.length_c   1.000
_cell.angle_alpha   90.00
_cell.angle_beta   90.00
_cell.angle_gamma   90.00
#
_symmetry.space_group_name_H-M   'P 1'
#
loop_
_entity.id
_entity.type
_entity.pdbx_description
1 polymer ?
#
loop_
_entity_poly.entity_id
_entity_poly.type
_entity_poly.pdbx_seq_one_letter_code
_entity_poly.pdbx_strand_id
1 'polypeptide(L)'
;NYFNVTVNGEEQAYFAYRSATARANAAFTIKGDASGDNLLKFDTDRPWYFRQANTGSTTELWLQDAGSSKKFWIVDYNGNKRVGFDMNTTTPAHYSVPAYLNVATNFTVYVNSAGLLTRSSSSRRYKSYITPMGARLANLELDPVGYLRDDIWELGFIAEDVAEQHPALALYDEEGR
;
A
#
# COMPACT_ATOMS: atom_id res chain seq x y z
N ASN A 1 26.58 -39.79 2.37
CA ASN A 1 25.17 -39.58 2.73
C ASN A 1 24.50 -38.92 1.55
N TYR A 2 23.86 -39.75 0.73
CA TYR A 2 22.91 -39.31 -0.27
C TYR A 2 21.62 -38.97 0.46
N PHE A 3 20.90 -37.96 -0.01
CA PHE A 3 19.48 -37.88 0.28
C PHE A 3 18.77 -38.01 -1.06
N ASN A 4 17.80 -38.91 -1.11
CA ASN A 4 17.09 -39.22 -2.33
C ASN A 4 16.00 -38.16 -2.49
N VAL A 5 16.03 -37.46 -3.62
CA VAL A 5 14.96 -36.53 -3.99
C VAL A 5 14.19 -37.20 -5.11
N THR A 6 12.93 -37.50 -4.84
CA THR A 6 12.01 -38.02 -5.86
C THR A 6 11.38 -36.85 -6.60
N VAL A 7 11.65 -36.77 -7.90
CA VAL A 7 11.01 -35.79 -8.80
C VAL A 7 10.20 -36.58 -9.82
N ASN A 8 8.90 -36.32 -9.89
CA ASN A 8 7.97 -37.02 -10.79
C ASN A 8 7.93 -38.55 -10.64
N GLY A 9 8.17 -39.06 -9.43
CA GLY A 9 8.14 -40.50 -9.16
C GLY A 9 9.42 -41.25 -9.54
N GLU A 10 10.41 -40.58 -10.13
CA GLU A 10 11.73 -41.15 -10.39
C GLU A 10 12.74 -40.68 -9.34
N GLU A 11 13.52 -41.62 -8.82
CA GLU A 11 14.56 -41.35 -7.84
C GLU A 11 15.82 -40.85 -8.56
N GLN A 12 16.12 -39.56 -8.44
CA GLN A 12 17.32 -39.00 -9.03
C GLN A 12 18.40 -38.77 -7.97
N ALA A 13 19.57 -39.37 -8.18
CA ALA A 13 20.73 -39.18 -7.33
C ALA A 13 21.43 -37.86 -7.69
N TYR A 14 21.18 -36.80 -6.92
CA TYR A 14 21.92 -35.56 -7.03
C TYR A 14 23.19 -35.60 -6.18
N PHE A 15 24.33 -35.27 -6.78
CA PHE A 15 25.60 -35.10 -6.08
C PHE A 15 25.56 -33.82 -5.24
N ALA A 16 25.17 -33.93 -3.98
CA ALA A 16 25.49 -32.90 -3.00
C ALA A 16 27.00 -32.96 -2.73
N TYR A 17 27.75 -31.91 -3.07
CA TYR A 17 29.10 -31.71 -2.55
C TYR A 17 29.00 -31.72 -1.01
N ARG A 18 29.36 -32.86 -0.41
CA ARG A 18 29.49 -32.96 1.04
C ARG A 18 30.78 -32.22 1.38
N SER A 19 30.67 -30.98 1.86
CA SER A 19 31.77 -30.30 2.53
C SER A 19 32.10 -31.09 3.81
N ALA A 20 32.91 -32.13 3.66
CA ALA A 20 33.46 -32.88 4.77
C ALA A 20 34.50 -31.99 5.45
N THR A 21 34.12 -31.48 6.63
CA THR A 21 34.97 -30.82 7.62
C THR A 21 35.28 -29.34 7.36
N ALA A 22 34.40 -28.47 7.82
CA ALA A 22 34.81 -27.19 8.41
C ALA A 22 33.77 -26.74 9.43
N ARG A 23 34.17 -26.55 10.69
CA ARG A 23 33.54 -25.56 11.56
C ARG A 23 33.80 -24.19 10.92
N ALA A 24 32.96 -23.82 9.97
CA ALA A 24 32.92 -22.51 9.35
C ALA A 24 31.49 -22.30 8.89
N ASN A 25 31.01 -21.08 9.04
CA ASN A 25 29.72 -20.62 8.53
C ASN A 25 29.64 -20.92 7.01
N ALA A 26 29.16 -22.11 6.65
CA ALA A 26 29.02 -22.51 5.26
C ALA A 26 27.87 -21.69 4.68
N ALA A 27 28.21 -20.56 4.09
CA ALA A 27 27.27 -19.68 3.41
C ALA A 27 26.75 -20.42 2.18
N PHE A 28 25.53 -20.95 2.26
CA PHE A 28 24.81 -21.39 1.09
C PHE A 28 24.48 -20.16 0.25
N THR A 29 25.10 -20.06 -0.93
CA THR A 29 24.94 -18.92 -1.84
C THR A 29 24.24 -19.38 -3.10
N ILE A 30 23.10 -18.77 -3.43
CA ILE A 30 22.42 -18.90 -4.72
C ILE A 30 22.85 -17.70 -5.57
N LYS A 31 23.36 -17.93 -6.79
CA LYS A 31 23.86 -16.87 -7.69
C LYS A 31 23.11 -16.92 -9.03
N GLY A 32 22.82 -15.74 -9.58
CA GLY A 32 22.46 -15.53 -10.97
C GLY A 32 23.58 -14.78 -11.66
N ASP A 33 23.80 -15.07 -12.94
CA ASP A 33 24.89 -14.48 -13.73
C ASP A 33 24.35 -13.42 -14.71
N ALA A 34 23.04 -13.42 -14.95
CA ALA A 34 22.36 -12.49 -15.84
C ALA A 34 21.06 -11.92 -15.24
N SER A 35 20.65 -10.77 -15.77
CA SER A 35 19.34 -10.18 -15.45
C SER A 35 18.22 -11.10 -15.95
N GLY A 36 17.27 -11.39 -15.08
CA GLY A 36 16.13 -12.25 -15.35
C GLY A 36 16.29 -13.69 -14.88
N ASP A 37 17.46 -14.08 -14.35
CA ASP A 37 17.70 -15.41 -13.82
C ASP A 37 16.76 -15.73 -12.65
N ASN A 38 16.15 -16.91 -12.68
CA ASN A 38 15.38 -17.45 -11.56
C ASN A 38 16.34 -18.08 -10.55
N LEU A 39 16.49 -17.44 -9.40
CA LEU A 39 17.42 -17.87 -8.34
C LEU A 39 16.82 -18.98 -7.48
N LEU A 40 15.54 -18.84 -7.13
CA LEU A 40 14.81 -19.83 -6.33
C LEU A 40 13.35 -19.87 -6.78
N LYS A 41 12.87 -21.08 -7.09
CA LYS A 41 11.48 -21.37 -7.48
C LYS A 41 10.83 -22.21 -6.38
N PHE A 42 9.64 -21.80 -5.95
CA PHE A 42 8.76 -22.70 -5.20
C PHE A 42 7.82 -23.40 -6.17
N ASP A 43 8.12 -24.66 -6.50
CA ASP A 43 7.34 -25.43 -7.47
C ASP A 43 6.07 -26.01 -6.85
N THR A 44 5.13 -25.11 -6.57
CA THR A 44 3.76 -25.46 -6.16
C THR A 44 2.84 -25.26 -7.37
N ASP A 45 1.56 -25.63 -7.25
CA ASP A 45 0.53 -25.37 -8.28
C ASP A 45 0.53 -23.93 -8.81
N ARG A 46 1.11 -22.97 -8.06
CA ARG A 46 1.25 -21.56 -8.44
C ARG A 46 2.62 -21.01 -7.97
N PRO A 47 3.64 -21.00 -8.84
CA PRO A 47 5.01 -20.71 -8.43
C PRO A 47 5.25 -19.22 -8.16
N TRP A 48 6.16 -18.98 -7.22
CA TRP A 48 6.81 -17.69 -7.00
C TRP A 48 8.29 -17.82 -7.33
N TYR A 49 8.86 -16.74 -7.87
CA TYR A 49 10.26 -16.67 -8.26
C TYR A 49 10.97 -15.56 -7.50
N PHE A 50 12.11 -15.90 -6.91
CA PHE A 50 13.13 -14.90 -6.60
C PHE A 50 13.98 -14.72 -7.85
N ARG A 51 14.00 -13.51 -8.42
CA ARG A 51 14.72 -13.21 -9.65
C ARG A 51 15.77 -12.14 -9.41
N GLN A 52 16.89 -12.26 -10.09
CA GLN A 52 17.79 -11.12 -10.22
C GLN A 52 17.25 -10.18 -11.31
N ALA A 53 17.20 -8.89 -11.01
CA ALA A 53 17.01 -7.86 -12.03
C ALA A 53 18.27 -7.00 -12.13
N ASN A 54 18.55 -6.56 -13.36
CA ASN A 54 19.77 -5.85 -13.72
C ASN A 54 21.06 -6.64 -13.41
N THR A 55 22.21 -6.00 -13.63
CA THR A 55 23.55 -6.53 -13.33
C THR A 55 24.46 -5.40 -12.84
N GLY A 56 25.63 -5.73 -12.28
CA GLY A 56 26.59 -4.74 -11.80
C GLY A 56 26.12 -3.96 -10.58
N SER A 57 26.39 -2.66 -10.52
CA SER A 57 26.06 -1.81 -9.36
C SER A 57 24.56 -1.55 -9.16
N THR A 58 23.73 -1.87 -10.15
CA THR A 58 22.27 -1.69 -10.09
C THR A 58 21.51 -3.00 -9.91
N THR A 59 22.21 -4.07 -9.49
CA THR A 59 21.61 -5.39 -9.29
C THR A 59 20.56 -5.35 -8.19
N GLU A 60 19.38 -5.91 -8.46
CA GLU A 60 18.23 -5.95 -7.58
C GLU A 60 17.71 -7.39 -7.43
N LEU A 61 17.07 -7.67 -6.28
CA LEU A 61 16.34 -8.91 -6.06
C LEU A 61 14.85 -8.62 -6.19
N TRP A 62 14.21 -9.29 -7.16
CA TRP A 62 12.78 -9.21 -7.38
C TRP A 62 12.08 -10.44 -6.82
N LEU A 63 10.89 -10.22 -6.28
CA LEU A 63 9.92 -11.28 -5.98
C LEU A 63 8.82 -11.18 -7.02
N GLN A 64 8.66 -12.21 -7.86
CA GLN A 64 7.71 -12.20 -8.97
C GLN A 64 6.70 -13.34 -8.86
N ASP A 65 5.43 -12.98 -8.99
CA ASP A 65 4.32 -13.91 -9.19
C ASP A 65 4.18 -14.29 -10.67
N ALA A 66 3.71 -15.51 -10.93
CA ALA A 66 3.55 -16.08 -12.26
C ALA A 66 2.21 -15.72 -12.94
N GLY A 67 1.47 -14.69 -12.48
CA GLY A 67 0.22 -14.22 -13.08
C GLY A 67 -1.05 -14.56 -12.31
N SER A 68 -1.01 -14.57 -10.98
CA SER A 68 -2.14 -14.87 -10.11
C SER A 68 -2.34 -13.80 -9.03
N SER A 69 -3.59 -13.41 -8.73
CA SER A 69 -3.92 -12.45 -7.66
C SER A 69 -3.68 -13.05 -6.26
N LYS A 70 -2.42 -13.26 -5.90
CA LYS A 70 -1.99 -13.96 -4.69
C LYS A 70 -1.07 -13.10 -3.83
N LYS A 71 -0.90 -13.57 -2.60
CA LYS A 71 -0.21 -12.86 -1.51
C LYS A 71 1.03 -13.66 -1.10
N PHE A 72 2.20 -13.02 -1.08
CA PHE A 72 3.38 -13.56 -0.40
C PHE A 72 3.45 -12.96 1.00
N TRP A 73 3.62 -13.80 2.03
CA TRP A 73 3.72 -13.34 3.41
C TRP A 73 5.07 -13.68 4.02
N ILE A 74 5.69 -12.70 4.67
CA ILE A 74 6.71 -12.96 5.69
C ILE A 74 5.97 -13.27 6.98
N VAL A 75 6.19 -14.46 7.53
CA VAL A 75 5.49 -14.98 8.71
C VAL A 75 6.53 -15.17 9.82
N ASP A 76 6.18 -14.81 11.05
CA ASP A 76 7.05 -15.06 12.21
C ASP A 76 7.04 -16.53 12.65
N TYR A 77 7.88 -16.88 13.63
CA TYR A 77 7.99 -18.24 14.16
C TYR A 77 6.66 -18.81 14.69
N ASN A 78 5.74 -17.95 15.13
CA ASN A 78 4.44 -18.36 15.68
C ASN A 78 3.34 -18.45 14.61
N GLY A 79 3.68 -18.27 13.32
CA GLY A 79 2.71 -18.29 12.25
C GLY A 79 2.00 -16.95 12.01
N ASN A 80 2.40 -15.86 12.67
CA ASN A 80 1.77 -14.55 12.46
C ASN A 80 2.34 -13.87 11.21
N LYS A 81 1.45 -13.42 10.32
CA LYS A 81 1.79 -12.65 9.12
C LYS A 81 2.30 -11.26 9.51
N ARG A 82 3.51 -10.91 9.08
CA ARG A 82 4.19 -9.64 9.40
C ARG A 82 4.27 -8.68 8.23
N VAL A 83 4.54 -9.17 7.03
CA VAL A 83 4.59 -8.34 5.81
C VAL A 83 3.92 -9.11 4.69
N GLY A 84 3.04 -8.45 3.94
CA GLY A 84 2.33 -9.02 2.81
C GLY A 84 2.68 -8.30 1.52
N PHE A 85 2.89 -9.05 0.45
CA PHE A 85 3.05 -8.54 -0.90
C PHE A 85 1.90 -9.08 -1.73
N ASP A 86 1.02 -8.19 -2.15
CA ASP A 86 -0.17 -8.51 -2.90
C ASP A 86 -0.01 -7.98 -4.32
N MET A 87 -0.11 -8.85 -5.33
CA MET A 87 -0.20 -8.39 -6.73
C MET A 87 -1.65 -8.48 -7.16
N ASN A 88 -2.38 -7.37 -7.12
CA ASN A 88 -3.65 -7.24 -7.82
C ASN A 88 -3.39 -6.56 -9.15
N THR A 89 -3.77 -7.20 -10.25
CA THR A 89 -3.46 -6.78 -11.63
C THR A 89 -4.21 -5.51 -12.09
N THR A 90 -4.96 -4.85 -11.21
CA THR A 90 -5.76 -3.67 -11.57
C THR A 90 -5.40 -2.38 -10.82
N THR A 91 -4.54 -2.40 -9.81
CA THR A 91 -4.09 -1.18 -9.12
C THR A 91 -2.71 -1.36 -8.46
N PRO A 92 -1.85 -0.32 -8.41
CA PRO A 92 -0.62 -0.36 -7.63
C PRO A 92 -0.91 -0.76 -6.19
N ALA A 93 -0.33 -1.87 -5.75
CA ALA A 93 -0.58 -2.42 -4.43
C ALA A 93 -0.11 -1.44 -3.35
N HIS A 94 -1.06 -0.97 -2.54
CA HIS A 94 -0.78 -0.18 -1.36
C HIS A 94 0.16 -0.94 -0.43
N TYR A 95 1.27 -0.31 -0.05
CA TYR A 95 2.11 -0.74 1.06
C TYR A 95 1.31 -0.60 2.36
N SER A 96 0.66 -1.67 2.81
CA SER A 96 0.02 -1.72 4.11
C SER A 96 1.08 -1.95 5.18
N VAL A 97 1.58 -0.86 5.76
CA VAL A 97 2.43 -0.93 6.95
C VAL A 97 1.64 -1.64 8.06
N PRO A 98 2.18 -2.69 8.70
CA PRO A 98 1.51 -3.34 9.81
C PRO A 98 1.21 -2.28 10.88
N ALA A 99 -0.08 -2.11 11.17
CA ALA A 99 -0.57 -1.12 12.12
C ALA A 99 -0.08 -1.45 13.53
N TYR A 100 1.12 -0.97 13.86
CA TYR A 100 1.58 -0.72 15.22
C TYR A 100 1.70 0.78 15.49
N LEU A 101 0.92 1.59 14.78
CA LEU A 101 0.79 3.01 15.09
C LEU A 101 -0.49 3.24 15.88
N ASN A 102 -0.41 2.96 17.18
CA ASN A 102 -1.38 3.47 18.15
C ASN A 102 -1.21 5.00 18.26
N VAL A 103 -1.62 5.76 17.23
CA VAL A 103 -1.78 7.21 17.39
C VAL A 103 -3.15 7.43 17.97
N ALA A 104 -3.18 7.70 19.27
CA ALA A 104 -4.36 7.85 20.11
C ALA A 104 -5.25 9.08 19.78
N THR A 105 -5.38 9.46 18.52
CA THR A 105 -6.05 10.70 18.12
C THR A 105 -6.55 10.59 16.68
N ASN A 106 -7.86 10.76 16.50
CA ASN A 106 -8.57 10.78 15.23
C ASN A 106 -8.12 11.97 14.35
N PHE A 107 -6.95 11.88 13.73
CA PHE A 107 -6.50 12.88 12.77
C PHE A 107 -6.93 12.48 11.36
N THR A 108 -7.62 13.38 10.67
CA THR A 108 -7.85 13.27 9.23
C THR A 108 -6.52 13.47 8.50
N VAL A 109 -6.08 12.44 7.78
CA VAL A 109 -4.93 12.47 6.89
C VAL A 109 -5.46 12.50 5.46
N TYR A 110 -4.95 13.40 4.63
CA TYR A 110 -5.28 13.45 3.21
C TYR A 110 -4.01 13.27 2.37
N VAL A 111 -4.18 12.67 1.19
CA VAL A 111 -3.12 12.47 0.21
C VAL A 111 -3.18 13.67 -0.73
N ASN A 112 -2.08 14.41 -0.85
CA ASN A 112 -2.01 15.53 -1.79
C ASN A 112 -1.77 15.03 -3.24
N SER A 113 -1.83 15.93 -4.21
CA SER A 113 -1.61 15.61 -5.64
C SER A 113 -0.20 15.06 -5.95
N ALA A 114 0.75 15.21 -5.03
CA ALA A 114 2.09 14.63 -5.14
C ALA A 114 2.22 13.25 -4.46
N GLY A 115 1.12 12.66 -3.98
CA GLY A 115 1.11 11.37 -3.29
C GLY A 115 1.67 11.41 -1.86
N LEU A 116 1.91 12.60 -1.30
CA LEU A 116 2.40 12.75 0.05
C LEU A 116 1.26 12.72 1.05
N LEU A 117 1.46 11.98 2.16
CA LEU A 117 0.57 12.01 3.30
C LEU A 117 0.73 13.35 4.01
N THR A 118 -0.36 14.11 4.03
CA THR A 118 -0.42 15.40 4.73
C THR A 118 -1.46 15.33 5.84
N ARG A 119 -1.10 15.92 6.98
CA ARG A 119 -1.99 15.95 8.14
C ARG A 119 -2.79 17.24 8.14
N SER A 120 -4.12 17.13 8.18
CA SER A 120 -4.94 18.28 8.56
C SER A 120 -4.87 18.41 10.08
N SER A 121 -3.85 19.10 10.58
CA SER A 121 -3.81 19.47 12.00
C SER A 121 -3.89 20.96 12.16
N SER A 122 -5.07 21.40 12.59
CA SER A 122 -5.25 22.71 13.18
C SER A 122 -5.11 22.59 14.70
N SER A 123 -4.10 23.25 15.30
CA SER A 123 -3.93 23.25 16.75
C SER A 123 -5.08 23.98 17.44
N ARG A 124 -5.58 23.45 18.56
CA ARG A 124 -6.56 24.14 19.42
C ARG A 124 -6.06 25.52 19.86
N ARG A 125 -4.74 25.71 19.99
CA ARG A 125 -4.12 27.00 20.33
C ARG A 125 -4.41 28.10 19.29
N TYR A 126 -4.62 27.72 18.03
CA TYR A 126 -4.93 28.65 16.94
C TYR A 126 -6.42 28.71 16.62
N LYS A 127 -7.28 28.12 17.47
CA LYS A 127 -8.73 28.17 17.34
C LYS A 127 -9.34 28.85 18.55
N SER A 128 -10.06 29.93 18.32
CA SER A 128 -10.92 30.58 19.31
C SER A 128 -12.39 30.30 18.99
N TYR A 129 -13.27 30.52 19.96
CA TYR A 129 -14.74 30.46 19.76
C TYR A 129 -15.29 29.15 19.19
N ILE A 130 -14.73 28.01 19.59
CA ILE A 130 -15.30 26.69 19.24
C ILE A 130 -16.61 26.51 20.00
N THR A 131 -17.73 26.74 19.32
CA THR A 131 -19.07 26.45 19.83
C THR A 131 -19.58 25.12 19.26
N PRO A 132 -20.33 24.32 20.04
CA PRO A 132 -21.06 23.18 19.48
C PRO A 132 -21.93 23.63 18.30
N MET A 133 -21.98 22.84 17.23
CA MET A 133 -22.94 23.09 16.15
C MET A 133 -24.34 23.04 16.74
N GLY A 134 -25.07 24.16 16.67
CA GLY A 134 -26.46 24.21 17.10
C GLY A 134 -27.33 23.32 16.21
N ALA A 135 -28.48 22.88 16.74
CA ALA A 135 -29.44 22.04 16.01
C ALA A 135 -29.86 22.59 14.63
N ARG A 136 -29.70 23.91 14.41
CA ARG A 136 -29.99 24.57 13.13
C ARG A 136 -29.17 24.02 11.96
N LEU A 137 -27.91 23.60 12.16
CA LEU A 137 -27.08 23.11 11.05
C LEU A 137 -27.26 21.61 10.75
N ALA A 138 -28.06 20.89 11.55
CA ALA A 138 -28.27 19.46 11.37
C ALA A 138 -29.22 19.13 10.21
N ASN A 139 -29.99 20.11 9.72
CA ASN A 139 -31.05 19.94 8.74
C ASN A 139 -30.81 20.74 7.45
N LEU A 140 -29.54 20.99 7.10
CA LEU A 140 -29.18 21.65 5.86
C LEU A 140 -29.47 20.68 4.71
N GLU A 141 -30.56 20.91 3.97
CA GLU A 141 -31.03 20.07 2.87
C GLU A 141 -30.59 20.69 1.55
N LEU A 142 -29.31 20.50 1.22
CA LEU A 142 -28.75 21.00 -0.02
C LEU A 142 -28.76 19.93 -1.09
N ASP A 143 -29.23 20.31 -2.27
CA ASP A 143 -29.14 19.48 -3.46
C ASP A 143 -27.76 19.69 -4.13
N PRO A 144 -26.94 18.63 -4.25
CA PRO A 144 -25.68 18.74 -4.96
C PRO A 144 -25.94 18.93 -6.46
N VAL A 145 -25.21 19.86 -7.08
CA VAL A 145 -25.31 20.15 -8.51
C VAL A 145 -23.99 19.82 -9.22
N GLY A 146 -24.11 19.36 -10.46
CA GLY A 146 -22.98 19.23 -11.37
C GLY A 146 -22.76 20.54 -12.13
N TYR A 147 -21.53 21.02 -12.20
CA TYR A 147 -21.17 22.22 -12.96
C TYR A 147 -19.85 22.03 -13.71
N LEU A 148 -19.63 22.86 -14.73
CA LEU A 148 -18.41 22.83 -15.53
C LEU A 148 -17.47 23.95 -15.08
N ARG A 149 -16.23 23.61 -14.74
CA ARG A 149 -15.14 24.56 -14.48
C ARG A 149 -13.93 24.15 -15.30
N ASP A 150 -13.45 25.05 -16.15
CA ASP A 150 -12.29 24.81 -17.02
C ASP A 150 -12.38 23.47 -17.80
N ASP A 151 -13.56 23.21 -18.40
CA ASP A 151 -13.89 21.97 -19.13
C ASP A 151 -13.89 20.67 -18.29
N ILE A 152 -13.85 20.78 -16.96
CA ILE A 152 -13.94 19.65 -16.04
C ILE A 152 -15.32 19.66 -15.37
N TRP A 153 -15.99 18.50 -15.38
CA TRP A 153 -17.22 18.29 -14.61
C TRP A 153 -16.89 18.15 -13.13
N GLU A 154 -17.45 19.03 -12.31
CA GLU A 154 -17.31 19.04 -10.86
C GLU A 154 -18.67 18.91 -10.17
N LEU A 155 -18.66 18.44 -8.93
CA LEU A 155 -19.82 18.37 -8.04
C LEU A 155 -19.66 19.41 -6.94
N GLY A 156 -20.71 20.16 -6.65
CA GLY A 156 -20.71 21.17 -5.59
C GLY A 156 -22.11 21.53 -5.11
N PHE A 157 -22.17 22.56 -4.28
CA PHE A 157 -23.41 23.20 -3.85
C PHE A 157 -23.43 24.63 -4.39
N ILE A 158 -24.62 25.13 -4.69
CA ILE A 158 -24.84 26.52 -5.10
C ILE A 158 -24.75 27.40 -3.85
N ALA A 159 -23.94 28.46 -3.90
CA ALA A 159 -23.70 29.32 -2.74
C ALA A 159 -24.97 30.08 -2.33
N GLU A 160 -25.78 30.46 -3.31
CA GLU A 160 -27.06 31.12 -3.15
C GLU A 160 -28.07 30.22 -2.41
N ASP A 161 -28.17 28.93 -2.76
CA ASP A 161 -29.05 27.98 -2.08
C ASP A 161 -28.63 27.78 -0.61
N VAL A 162 -27.32 27.75 -0.35
CA VAL A 162 -26.76 27.69 1.01
C VAL A 162 -27.13 28.96 1.78
N ALA A 163 -27.04 30.13 1.14
CA ALA A 163 -27.36 31.42 1.73
C ALA A 163 -28.87 31.57 2.01
N GLU A 164 -29.73 31.02 1.15
CA GLU A 164 -31.19 31.04 1.33
C GLU A 164 -31.61 30.17 2.51
N GLN A 165 -31.10 28.93 2.60
CA GLN A 165 -31.45 28.02 3.69
C GLN A 165 -30.79 28.43 5.01
N HIS A 166 -29.55 28.92 4.96
CA HIS A 166 -28.76 29.29 6.12
C HIS A 166 -27.99 30.60 5.89
N PRO A 167 -28.67 31.77 6.00
CA PRO A 167 -28.05 33.08 5.76
C PRO A 167 -26.83 33.38 6.64
N ALA A 168 -26.73 32.75 7.81
CA ALA A 168 -25.60 32.90 8.73
C ALA A 168 -24.30 32.23 8.23
N LEU A 169 -24.37 31.39 7.19
CA LEU A 169 -23.21 30.78 6.55
C LEU A 169 -22.69 31.60 5.36
N ALA A 170 -23.46 32.57 4.90
CA ALA A 170 -23.07 33.48 3.84
C ALA A 170 -22.34 34.70 4.43
N LEU A 171 -21.24 35.08 3.78
CA LEU A 171 -20.60 36.38 4.00
C LEU A 171 -20.96 37.23 2.79
N TYR A 172 -21.71 38.29 3.02
CA TYR A 172 -22.04 39.27 2.00
C TYR A 172 -21.00 40.38 1.98
N ASP A 173 -20.67 40.88 0.79
CA ASP A 173 -19.93 42.12 0.62
C ASP A 173 -20.74 43.33 1.12
N GLU A 174 -20.13 44.53 1.10
CA GLU A 174 -20.80 45.78 1.53
C GLU A 174 -22.04 46.12 0.69
N GLU A 175 -22.17 45.50 -0.49
CA GLU A 175 -23.25 45.68 -1.45
C GLU A 175 -24.32 44.58 -1.35
N GLY A 176 -24.15 43.64 -0.41
CA GLY A 176 -25.10 42.55 -0.15
C GLY A 176 -24.98 41.36 -1.11
N ARG A 177 -23.83 41.17 -1.75
CA ARG A 177 -23.55 40.06 -2.69
C ARG A 177 -22.62 39.02 -2.09
#